data_AF-A0A6G0XKP3-F1
#
_entry.id   AF-A0A6G0XKP3-F1
#
_cell.length_a   1.000
_cell.length_b   1.000
_cell.length_c   1.000
_cell.angle_alpha   90.00
_cell.angle_beta   90.00
_cell.angle_gamma   90.00
#
_symmetry.space_group_name_H-M   'P 1'
#
loop_
_entity.id
_entity.type
_entity.pdbx_description
1 polymer ?
#
loop_
_entity_poly.entity_id
_entity_poly.type
_entity_poly.pdbx_seq_one_letter_code
_entity_poly.pdbx_strand_id
1 'polypeptide(L)'
;MAESTTKRKAQVLRSDVESVDPERFESFKVMKALDAHVETTVQRHLRRLAMCTQATPKMIRKTLALSFHYSFDDTKNADNLQQCQDFGEWTFRVEGTVMNGPHPWPTSRKFSHFFNKAHIELDDRLFPGNTPIEWSSGKTTEGSDGFQITRPGKKGFSSHVIRLQLMRNQSPEMFVMSRDLYDAIGGYIKPNLGTDDGYSKADISIALWNYIKEKDLQKSNDSTIVVNDTTFQGIFECKEIPIHSIHSHLQKKLSPVGPLSVEFTLPLDPSQKGEVRLDTKQFTVDVLAEEALLNAQRTAMDNCIAHDKSISQESQDLEQRMADIVERINTHMESREWMKEFCKDPSVFMERVVASQETDEKVDLQLVGDGNEILMTSLDIVVASQKDSNSGTFARS
;
A
#
# COMPACT_ATOMS: atom_id res chain seq x y z
N MET A 1 -9.86 7.06 -22.69
CA MET A 1 -9.80 8.17 -23.64
C MET A 1 -8.34 8.46 -23.89
N ALA A 2 -7.84 8.12 -25.07
CA ALA A 2 -6.44 8.34 -25.44
C ALA A 2 -6.32 9.76 -26.01
N GLU A 3 -5.77 10.68 -25.23
CA GLU A 3 -5.40 12.00 -25.73
C GLU A 3 -4.20 11.84 -26.69
N SER A 4 -4.48 12.12 -27.96
CA SER A 4 -3.50 12.33 -29.01
C SER A 4 -2.61 13.52 -28.65
N THR A 5 -1.54 13.26 -27.89
CA THR A 5 -0.45 14.22 -27.69
C THR A 5 0.39 14.26 -28.95
N THR A 6 0.06 15.18 -29.85
CA THR A 6 0.89 15.55 -30.99
C THR A 6 2.24 16.01 -30.45
N LYS A 7 3.25 15.13 -30.48
CA LYS A 7 4.63 15.46 -30.08
C LYS A 7 5.16 16.55 -31.01
N ARG A 8 4.97 17.83 -30.65
CA ARG A 8 5.67 18.95 -31.28
C ARG A 8 7.16 18.70 -31.10
N LYS A 9 7.92 18.64 -32.20
CA LYS A 9 9.37 18.54 -32.15
C LYS A 9 9.88 19.75 -31.38
N ALA A 10 10.68 19.52 -30.34
CA ALA A 10 11.30 20.59 -29.57
C ALA A 10 12.09 21.49 -30.54
N GLN A 11 11.73 22.77 -30.61
CA GLN A 11 12.44 23.72 -31.44
C GLN A 11 13.84 23.98 -30.84
N VAL A 12 14.86 23.91 -31.70
CA VAL A 12 16.26 24.07 -31.30
C VAL A 12 16.80 25.32 -32.00
N LEU A 13 17.60 26.12 -31.28
CA LEU A 13 18.30 27.26 -31.87
C LEU A 13 19.28 26.78 -32.94
N ARG A 14 19.34 27.49 -34.07
CA ARG A 14 20.37 27.26 -35.09
C ARG A 14 21.77 27.48 -34.52
N SER A 15 22.75 26.69 -34.99
CA SER A 15 24.18 26.84 -34.63
C SER A 15 24.73 28.23 -34.99
N ASP A 16 24.16 28.85 -36.01
CA ASP A 16 24.63 30.12 -36.56
C ASP A 16 24.39 31.29 -35.58
N VAL A 17 23.51 31.10 -34.59
CA VAL A 17 23.24 32.06 -33.51
C VAL A 17 24.49 32.30 -32.66
N GLU A 18 25.33 31.27 -32.47
CA GLU A 18 26.59 31.37 -31.71
C GLU A 18 27.53 32.43 -32.29
N SER A 19 27.49 32.62 -33.62
CA SER A 19 28.34 33.59 -34.31
C SER A 19 27.94 35.05 -34.08
N VAL A 20 26.71 35.30 -33.61
CA VAL A 20 26.16 36.65 -33.42
C VAL A 20 26.43 37.16 -32.00
N ASP A 21 26.20 36.32 -31.00
CA ASP A 21 26.46 36.62 -29.60
C ASP A 21 26.90 35.34 -28.85
N PRO A 22 28.22 35.05 -28.82
CA PRO A 22 28.73 33.83 -28.22
C PRO A 22 28.52 33.76 -26.71
N GLU A 23 28.58 34.90 -26.00
CA GLU A 23 28.41 34.95 -24.55
C GLU A 23 26.97 34.61 -24.13
N ARG A 24 25.98 35.18 -24.83
CA ARG A 24 24.56 34.88 -24.55
C ARG A 24 24.17 33.47 -24.95
N PHE A 25 24.70 32.98 -26.07
CA PHE A 25 24.43 31.61 -26.53
C PHE A 25 24.99 30.56 -25.56
N GLU A 26 26.23 30.74 -25.09
CA GLU A 26 26.81 29.83 -24.11
C GLU A 26 26.06 29.91 -22.77
N SER A 27 25.68 31.11 -22.32
CA SER A 27 24.85 31.28 -21.11
C SER A 27 23.50 30.54 -21.21
N PHE A 28 22.82 30.63 -22.37
CA PHE A 28 21.57 29.91 -22.62
C PHE A 28 21.78 28.38 -22.58
N LYS A 29 22.84 27.89 -23.22
CA LYS A 29 23.18 26.47 -23.24
C LYS A 29 23.46 25.93 -21.84
N VAL A 30 24.21 26.68 -21.03
CA VAL A 30 24.46 26.35 -19.61
C VAL A 30 23.15 26.31 -18.82
N MET A 31 22.27 27.31 -19.01
CA MET A 31 20.97 27.35 -18.32
C MET A 31 20.09 26.16 -18.70
N LYS A 32 20.02 25.81 -19.99
CA LYS A 32 19.24 24.67 -20.48
C LYS A 32 19.80 23.33 -19.98
N ALA A 33 21.12 23.21 -19.88
CA ALA A 33 21.75 22.02 -19.28
C ALA A 33 21.46 21.92 -17.78
N LEU A 34 21.45 23.05 -17.06
CA LEU A 34 21.09 23.10 -15.64
C LEU A 34 19.62 22.71 -15.42
N ASP A 35 18.71 23.24 -16.23
CA ASP A 35 17.28 22.92 -16.20
C ASP A 35 17.04 21.41 -16.38
N ALA A 36 17.62 20.81 -17.42
CA ALA A 36 17.54 19.36 -17.65
C ALA A 36 18.15 18.54 -16.50
N HIS A 37 19.22 19.04 -15.86
CA HIS A 37 19.83 18.39 -14.71
C HIS A 37 18.93 18.42 -13.46
N VAL A 38 18.29 19.57 -13.20
CA VAL A 38 17.32 19.74 -12.12
C VAL A 38 16.12 18.84 -12.35
N GLU A 39 15.52 18.86 -13.55
CA GLU A 39 14.37 18.04 -13.88
C GLU A 39 14.68 16.54 -13.72
N THR A 40 15.81 16.08 -14.25
CA THR A 40 16.25 14.69 -14.10
C THR A 40 16.42 14.31 -12.62
N THR A 41 16.93 15.22 -11.80
CA THR A 41 17.14 15.01 -10.38
C THR A 41 15.81 14.95 -9.61
N VAL A 42 14.89 15.88 -9.88
CA VAL A 42 13.53 15.86 -9.32
C VAL A 42 12.82 14.56 -9.69
N GLN A 43 12.80 14.19 -10.97
CA GLN A 43 12.18 12.96 -11.45
C GLN A 43 12.81 11.69 -10.85
N ARG A 44 14.12 11.71 -10.56
CA ARG A 44 14.79 10.62 -9.85
C ARG A 44 14.30 10.52 -8.40
N HIS A 45 14.18 11.64 -7.69
CA HIS A 45 13.71 11.67 -6.32
C HIS A 45 12.23 11.29 -6.21
N LEU A 46 11.38 11.78 -7.10
CA LEU A 46 9.95 11.40 -7.18
C LEU A 46 9.79 9.89 -7.41
N ARG A 47 10.54 9.32 -8.36
CA ARG A 47 10.53 7.86 -8.58
C ARG A 47 11.00 7.09 -7.35
N ARG A 48 12.06 7.55 -6.68
CA ARG A 48 12.54 6.92 -5.44
C ARG A 48 11.48 6.99 -4.34
N LEU A 49 10.80 8.13 -4.18
CA LEU A 49 9.72 8.29 -3.21
C LEU A 49 8.56 7.35 -3.53
N ALA A 50 8.13 7.29 -4.79
CA ALA A 50 7.09 6.36 -5.26
C ALA A 50 7.46 4.89 -5.02
N MET A 51 8.73 4.51 -5.23
CA MET A 51 9.22 3.17 -4.92
C MET A 51 9.14 2.87 -3.42
N CYS A 52 9.49 3.83 -2.56
CA CYS A 52 9.39 3.67 -1.11
C CYS A 52 7.93 3.48 -0.65
N THR A 53 6.98 4.22 -1.23
CA THR A 53 5.55 4.14 -0.84
C THR A 53 4.86 2.88 -1.37
N GLN A 54 5.34 2.32 -2.48
CA GLN A 54 4.82 1.07 -3.08
C GLN A 54 5.51 -0.19 -2.56
N ALA A 55 6.70 -0.07 -1.95
CA ALA A 55 7.41 -1.21 -1.39
C ALA A 55 6.55 -1.95 -0.34
N THR A 56 6.66 -3.27 -0.29
CA THR A 56 6.02 -4.07 0.75
C THR A 56 6.50 -3.57 2.11
N PRO A 57 5.61 -3.09 2.97
CA PRO A 57 6.03 -2.41 4.18
C PRO A 57 6.65 -3.41 5.14
N LYS A 58 7.73 -2.99 5.80
CA LYS A 58 8.43 -3.83 6.78
C LYS A 58 7.54 -4.04 8.01
N MET A 59 7.17 -5.28 8.24
CA MET A 59 6.54 -5.73 9.47
C MET A 59 7.63 -5.95 10.52
N ILE A 60 7.43 -5.41 11.72
CA ILE A 60 8.22 -5.75 12.90
C ILE A 60 7.32 -6.32 13.97
N ARG A 61 7.89 -7.23 14.73
CA ARG A 61 7.20 -7.90 15.79
C ARG A 61 7.28 -7.09 17.08
N LYS A 62 6.14 -6.90 17.73
CA LYS A 62 5.95 -6.18 18.99
C LYS A 62 5.06 -6.97 19.94
N THR A 63 4.99 -6.52 21.18
CA THR A 63 4.18 -7.14 22.22
C THR A 63 2.92 -6.34 22.44
N LEU A 64 1.74 -6.90 22.16
CA LEU A 64 0.47 -6.32 22.53
C LEU A 64 0.14 -6.70 23.98
N ALA A 65 0.05 -5.71 24.86
CA ALA A 65 -0.39 -5.89 26.24
C ALA A 65 -1.89 -5.59 26.34
N LEU A 66 -2.69 -6.63 26.61
CA LEU A 66 -4.10 -6.50 26.96
C LEU A 66 -4.24 -6.29 28.47
N SER A 67 -4.83 -5.17 28.85
CA SER A 67 -5.09 -4.82 30.25
C SER A 67 -6.58 -4.91 30.54
N PHE A 68 -6.92 -5.58 31.64
CA PHE A 68 -8.29 -5.75 32.10
C PHE A 68 -8.51 -4.88 33.34
N HIS A 69 -9.52 -4.03 33.28
CA HIS A 69 -9.86 -3.09 34.35
C HIS A 69 -11.27 -3.35 34.85
N TYR A 70 -11.48 -3.13 36.14
CA TYR A 70 -12.76 -3.29 36.79
C TYR A 70 -12.99 -2.18 37.81
N SER A 71 -14.23 -1.69 37.87
CA SER A 71 -14.67 -0.76 38.90
C SER A 71 -16.08 -1.09 39.34
N PHE A 72 -16.39 -0.79 40.60
CA PHE A 72 -17.73 -0.89 41.15
C PHE A 72 -18.08 0.40 41.87
N ASP A 73 -19.26 0.94 41.58
CA ASP A 73 -19.79 2.17 42.16
C ASP A 73 -21.13 1.87 42.82
N ASP A 74 -21.18 1.98 44.15
CA ASP A 74 -22.34 1.69 44.97
C ASP A 74 -23.33 2.86 45.06
N THR A 75 -22.92 4.06 44.65
CA THR A 75 -23.76 5.27 44.68
C THR A 75 -24.76 5.32 43.54
N LYS A 76 -24.48 4.59 42.45
CA LYS A 76 -25.35 4.49 41.28
C LYS A 76 -26.43 3.44 41.49
N ASN A 77 -27.62 3.67 40.92
CA ASN A 77 -28.80 2.80 41.05
C ASN A 77 -29.32 2.61 42.49
N ALA A 78 -28.92 3.45 43.45
CA ALA A 78 -29.39 3.36 44.84
C ALA A 78 -30.89 3.68 45.02
N ASP A 79 -31.47 4.51 44.14
CA ASP A 79 -32.82 5.08 44.30
C ASP A 79 -33.95 4.32 43.59
N ASN A 80 -33.67 3.25 42.83
CA ASN A 80 -34.70 2.41 42.19
C ASN A 80 -35.33 1.41 43.18
N LEU A 81 -35.93 1.95 44.24
CA LEU A 81 -36.46 1.22 45.39
C LEU A 81 -37.76 0.43 45.13
N GLN A 82 -38.34 0.50 43.92
CA GLN A 82 -39.70 -0.01 43.71
C GLN A 82 -39.84 -1.34 42.98
N GLN A 83 -38.79 -1.96 42.38
CA GLN A 83 -38.97 -3.28 41.76
C GLN A 83 -37.72 -4.12 41.41
N CYS A 84 -36.49 -3.61 41.55
CA CYS A 84 -35.29 -4.35 41.14
C CYS A 84 -34.36 -4.63 42.33
N GLN A 85 -33.85 -5.87 42.46
CA GLN A 85 -32.80 -6.28 43.42
C GLN A 85 -31.42 -5.65 43.11
N ASP A 86 -31.39 -4.53 42.40
CA ASP A 86 -30.17 -3.94 41.89
C ASP A 86 -29.47 -3.11 42.99
N PHE A 87 -28.14 -3.16 43.01
CA PHE A 87 -27.30 -2.41 43.95
C PHE A 87 -25.97 -2.09 43.30
N GLY A 88 -25.70 -0.79 43.15
CA GLY A 88 -24.51 -0.31 42.48
C GLY A 88 -24.47 -0.65 40.99
N GLU A 89 -23.38 -0.24 40.38
CA GLU A 89 -23.06 -0.46 38.99
C GLU A 89 -21.60 -0.90 38.88
N TRP A 90 -21.34 -2.02 38.23
CA TRP A 90 -19.99 -2.46 37.91
C TRP A 90 -19.67 -2.16 36.45
N THR A 91 -18.40 -1.84 36.19
CA THR A 91 -17.86 -1.63 34.85
C THR A 91 -16.63 -2.49 34.66
N PHE A 92 -16.62 -3.26 33.56
CA PHE A 92 -15.47 -4.04 33.11
C PHE A 92 -14.96 -3.45 31.79
N ARG A 93 -13.68 -3.08 31.74
CA ARG A 93 -13.04 -2.47 30.57
C ARG A 93 -11.86 -3.31 30.10
N VAL A 94 -11.76 -3.48 28.79
CA VAL A 94 -10.63 -4.14 28.11
C VAL A 94 -9.95 -3.15 27.21
N GLU A 95 -8.64 -2.98 27.37
CA GLU A 95 -7.81 -2.09 26.55
C GLU A 95 -6.58 -2.84 26.02
N GLY A 96 -6.15 -2.51 24.80
CA GLY A 96 -4.94 -3.05 24.20
C GLY A 96 -3.92 -1.99 23.88
N THR A 97 -2.68 -2.16 24.35
CA THR A 97 -1.57 -1.26 24.06
C THR A 97 -0.41 -2.03 23.46
N VAL A 98 0.08 -1.59 22.30
CA VAL A 98 1.30 -2.18 21.72
C VAL A 98 2.51 -1.61 22.45
N MET A 99 3.39 -2.50 22.88
CA MET A 99 4.55 -2.22 23.70
C MET A 99 5.83 -2.61 22.95
N ASN A 100 6.90 -1.86 23.22
CA ASN A 100 8.27 -2.15 22.83
C ASN A 100 9.12 -2.24 24.09
N GLY A 101 9.19 -3.43 24.68
CA GLY A 101 9.74 -3.61 26.02
C GLY A 101 8.91 -2.84 27.05
N PRO A 102 9.51 -1.98 27.90
CA PRO A 102 8.76 -1.26 28.94
C PRO A 102 8.00 -0.03 28.43
N HIS A 103 8.17 0.37 27.17
CA HIS A 103 7.59 1.60 26.64
C HIS A 103 6.48 1.31 25.62
N PRO A 104 5.38 2.11 25.60
CA PRO A 104 4.38 2.03 24.54
C PRO A 104 4.99 2.31 23.17
N TRP A 105 4.56 1.54 22.16
CA TRP A 105 4.94 1.74 20.77
C TRP A 105 3.85 2.55 20.05
N PRO A 106 4.20 3.65 19.38
CA PRO A 106 3.21 4.42 18.62
C PRO A 106 2.78 3.61 17.40
N THR A 107 1.49 3.30 17.32
CA THR A 107 0.87 2.56 16.23
C THR A 107 -0.47 3.19 15.91
N SER A 108 -0.83 3.28 14.62
CA SER A 108 -2.21 3.66 14.23
C SER A 108 -3.19 2.50 14.40
N ARG A 109 -2.67 1.26 14.51
CA ARG A 109 -3.48 0.07 14.69
C ARG A 109 -4.09 0.06 16.09
N LYS A 110 -5.41 0.20 16.11
CA LYS A 110 -6.26 0.11 17.31
C LYS A 110 -6.51 -1.33 17.75
N PHE A 111 -7.05 -1.53 18.94
CA PHE A 111 -7.46 -2.86 19.45
C PHE A 111 -8.32 -3.65 18.45
N SER A 112 -9.24 -2.97 17.78
CA SER A 112 -10.13 -3.57 16.77
C SER A 112 -9.42 -4.11 15.52
N HIS A 113 -8.14 -3.78 15.31
CA HIS A 113 -7.31 -4.39 14.28
C HIS A 113 -6.84 -5.80 14.69
N PHE A 114 -6.51 -5.98 15.97
CA PHE A 114 -5.93 -7.22 16.51
C PHE A 114 -6.99 -8.22 16.98
N PHE A 115 -8.22 -7.77 17.26
CA PHE A 115 -9.34 -8.61 17.69
C PHE A 115 -10.57 -8.32 16.83
N ASN A 116 -11.22 -9.38 16.33
CA ASN A 116 -12.41 -9.25 15.49
C ASN A 116 -13.72 -9.48 16.25
N LYS A 117 -13.70 -10.29 17.32
CA LYS A 117 -14.89 -10.68 18.06
C LYS A 117 -14.56 -10.93 19.53
N ALA A 118 -15.47 -10.56 20.42
CA ALA A 118 -15.42 -10.91 21.84
C ALA A 118 -16.78 -11.45 22.29
N HIS A 119 -16.78 -12.51 23.09
CA HIS A 119 -17.97 -13.03 23.75
C HIS A 119 -17.76 -12.95 25.26
N ILE A 120 -18.76 -12.42 25.95
CA ILE A 120 -18.70 -12.19 27.39
C ILE A 120 -19.91 -12.87 28.00
N GLU A 121 -19.64 -13.96 28.70
CA GLU A 121 -20.60 -14.71 29.47
C GLU A 121 -20.61 -14.13 30.89
N LEU A 122 -21.80 -13.72 31.34
CA LEU A 122 -22.02 -13.23 32.69
C LEU A 122 -22.43 -14.39 33.61
N ASP A 123 -22.26 -14.20 34.91
CA ASP A 123 -22.69 -15.17 35.92
C ASP A 123 -24.21 -15.43 35.84
N ASP A 124 -24.58 -16.67 35.50
CA ASP A 124 -25.97 -17.12 35.40
C ASP A 124 -26.76 -16.92 36.70
N ARG A 125 -26.08 -16.91 37.86
CA ARG A 125 -26.75 -16.69 39.17
C ARG A 125 -27.27 -15.27 39.32
N LEU A 126 -26.60 -14.31 38.69
CA LEU A 126 -26.91 -12.88 38.76
C LEU A 126 -27.76 -12.42 37.58
N PHE A 127 -27.56 -13.05 36.42
CA PHE A 127 -28.22 -12.71 35.17
C PHE A 127 -28.80 -13.96 34.48
N PRO A 128 -29.80 -14.62 35.08
CA PRO A 128 -30.34 -15.86 34.55
C PRO A 128 -31.00 -15.66 33.17
N GLY A 129 -30.65 -16.52 32.21
CA GLY A 129 -31.22 -16.50 30.86
C GLY A 129 -30.73 -15.35 29.98
N ASN A 130 -29.69 -14.62 30.40
CA ASN A 130 -29.12 -13.57 29.57
C ASN A 130 -28.29 -14.16 28.42
N THR A 131 -28.36 -13.52 27.26
CA THR A 131 -27.52 -13.92 26.12
C THR A 131 -26.08 -13.42 26.32
N PRO A 132 -25.06 -14.20 25.94
CA PRO A 132 -23.68 -13.73 25.99
C PRO A 132 -23.52 -12.42 25.23
N ILE A 133 -22.85 -11.44 25.85
CA ILE A 133 -22.64 -10.15 25.22
C ILE A 133 -21.61 -10.33 24.11
N GLU A 134 -21.99 -9.99 22.89
CA GLU A 134 -21.14 -10.09 21.72
C GLU A 134 -20.63 -8.71 21.29
N TRP A 135 -19.32 -8.56 21.20
CA TRP A 135 -18.66 -7.43 20.56
C TRP A 135 -18.00 -7.89 19.26
N SER A 136 -18.06 -7.06 18.21
CA SER A 136 -17.41 -7.34 16.93
C SER A 136 -16.86 -6.06 16.30
N SER A 137 -15.62 -6.09 15.83
CA SER A 137 -14.93 -4.91 15.28
C SER A 137 -15.59 -4.36 14.01
N GLY A 138 -16.24 -5.21 13.21
CA GLY A 138 -16.90 -4.81 11.96
C GLY A 138 -18.18 -3.98 12.13
N LYS A 139 -18.76 -3.92 13.33
CA LYS A 139 -19.96 -3.11 13.62
C LYS A 139 -19.63 -1.63 13.89
N THR A 140 -18.36 -1.30 14.13
CA THR A 140 -17.88 0.05 14.44
C THR A 140 -17.16 0.66 13.23
N THR A 141 -17.67 1.77 12.70
CA THR A 141 -17.11 2.47 11.52
C THR A 141 -15.76 3.12 11.81
N GLU A 142 -15.58 3.56 13.06
CA GLU A 142 -14.30 4.06 13.58
C GLU A 142 -13.69 2.97 14.45
N GLY A 143 -12.44 2.57 14.17
CA GLY A 143 -11.77 1.54 14.97
C GLY A 143 -11.75 1.91 16.46
N SER A 144 -11.81 0.90 17.33
CA SER A 144 -11.87 1.06 18.78
C SER A 144 -10.60 0.55 19.45
N ASP A 145 -10.14 1.25 20.50
CA ASP A 145 -8.98 0.88 21.33
C ASP A 145 -9.33 -0.05 22.50
N GLY A 146 -10.61 -0.39 22.62
CA GLY A 146 -11.12 -1.31 23.62
C GLY A 146 -12.63 -1.42 23.60
N PHE A 147 -13.19 -2.01 24.65
CA PHE A 147 -14.62 -1.93 24.93
C PHE A 147 -14.82 -1.91 26.44
N GLN A 148 -15.96 -1.36 26.85
CA GLN A 148 -16.40 -1.37 28.24
C GLN A 148 -17.82 -1.87 28.34
N ILE A 149 -18.10 -2.64 29.39
CA ILE A 149 -19.42 -3.14 29.71
C ILE A 149 -19.78 -2.68 31.10
N THR A 150 -20.98 -2.14 31.21
CA THR A 150 -21.52 -1.62 32.46
C THR A 150 -22.86 -2.30 32.74
N ARG A 151 -23.01 -2.80 33.96
CA ARG A 151 -24.19 -3.56 34.40
C ARG A 151 -24.47 -3.31 35.89
N PRO A 152 -25.74 -3.44 36.32
CA PRO A 152 -26.08 -3.29 37.73
C PRO A 152 -25.51 -4.46 38.55
N GLY A 153 -25.07 -4.18 39.78
CA GLY A 153 -24.83 -5.23 40.78
C GLY A 153 -26.16 -5.75 41.34
N LYS A 154 -26.15 -6.92 41.99
CA LYS A 154 -27.35 -7.47 42.66
C LYS A 154 -27.15 -7.58 44.16
N LYS A 155 -28.17 -7.18 44.93
CA LYS A 155 -28.19 -7.32 46.39
C LYS A 155 -28.09 -8.78 46.80
N GLY A 156 -27.27 -9.07 47.81
CA GLY A 156 -27.10 -10.42 48.36
C GLY A 156 -25.96 -11.24 47.75
N PHE A 157 -25.28 -10.71 46.72
CA PHE A 157 -24.08 -11.33 46.14
C PHE A 157 -22.84 -10.50 46.47
N SER A 158 -21.77 -11.17 46.89
CA SER A 158 -20.49 -10.54 47.20
C SER A 158 -19.51 -10.50 46.02
N SER A 159 -19.72 -11.34 45.01
CA SER A 159 -18.87 -11.43 43.82
C SER A 159 -19.63 -12.04 42.64
N HIS A 160 -19.09 -11.86 41.45
CA HIS A 160 -19.60 -12.42 40.21
C HIS A 160 -18.49 -12.94 39.31
N VAL A 161 -18.80 -13.91 38.47
CA VAL A 161 -17.85 -14.47 37.51
C VAL A 161 -18.15 -13.92 36.11
N ILE A 162 -17.11 -13.47 35.42
CA ILE A 162 -17.18 -13.12 34.00
C ILE A 162 -16.22 -14.02 33.24
N ARG A 163 -16.71 -14.65 32.18
CA ARG A 163 -15.89 -15.39 31.23
C ARG A 163 -15.81 -14.63 29.92
N LEU A 164 -14.60 -14.21 29.56
CA LEU A 164 -14.29 -13.47 28.35
C LEU A 164 -13.60 -14.38 27.35
N GLN A 165 -14.17 -14.51 26.16
CA GLN A 165 -13.56 -15.17 25.01
C GLN A 165 -13.23 -14.13 23.92
N LEU A 166 -11.95 -13.91 23.67
CA LEU A 166 -11.45 -12.98 22.66
C LEU A 166 -10.94 -13.73 21.42
N MET A 167 -11.56 -13.46 20.27
CA MET A 167 -11.12 -13.97 18.97
C MET A 167 -10.13 -13.00 18.36
N ARG A 168 -8.91 -13.48 18.12
CA ARG A 168 -7.82 -12.70 17.50
C ARG A 168 -8.05 -12.60 15.99
N ASN A 169 -7.76 -11.44 15.42
CA ASN A 169 -7.69 -11.22 13.99
C ASN A 169 -6.23 -11.43 13.55
N GLN A 170 -5.92 -12.63 13.07
CA GLN A 170 -4.55 -13.04 12.75
C GLN A 170 -4.37 -13.10 11.23
N SER A 171 -3.58 -12.16 10.71
CA SER A 171 -3.13 -12.17 9.32
C SER A 171 -1.63 -11.85 9.31
N PRO A 172 -0.74 -12.84 9.07
CA PRO A 172 -1.03 -14.22 8.65
C PRO A 172 -1.64 -15.11 9.75
N GLU A 173 -2.19 -16.26 9.36
CA GLU A 173 -2.72 -17.26 10.30
C GLU A 173 -1.62 -17.78 11.24
N MET A 174 -1.94 -17.88 12.52
CA MET A 174 -1.01 -18.29 13.57
C MET A 174 -1.40 -19.65 14.13
N PHE A 175 -0.38 -20.42 14.52
CA PHE A 175 -0.51 -21.80 14.97
C PHE A 175 0.15 -21.98 16.34
N VAL A 176 -0.47 -22.83 17.16
CA VAL A 176 0.13 -23.37 18.38
C VAL A 176 0.80 -24.70 18.03
N MET A 177 1.99 -24.91 18.55
CA MET A 177 2.73 -26.16 18.37
C MET A 177 2.34 -27.16 19.47
N SER A 178 2.40 -28.45 19.17
CA SER A 178 2.33 -29.47 20.22
C SER A 178 3.45 -29.27 21.25
N ARG A 179 3.20 -29.66 22.50
CA ARG A 179 4.15 -29.44 23.60
C ARG A 179 5.55 -29.94 23.28
N ASP A 180 5.65 -31.17 22.77
CA ASP A 180 6.91 -31.80 22.41
C ASP A 180 7.66 -31.04 21.31
N LEU A 181 6.92 -30.51 20.33
CA LEU A 181 7.49 -29.72 19.25
C LEU A 181 8.00 -28.38 19.78
N TYR A 182 7.22 -27.70 20.62
CA TYR A 182 7.63 -26.46 21.25
C TYR A 182 8.91 -26.64 22.08
N ASP A 183 8.99 -27.71 22.90
CA ASP A 183 10.17 -27.96 23.73
C ASP A 183 11.44 -28.22 22.89
N ALA A 184 11.29 -28.73 21.65
CA ALA A 184 12.39 -28.96 20.73
C ALA A 184 12.84 -27.70 19.95
N ILE A 185 11.90 -26.97 19.34
CA ILE A 185 12.22 -25.86 18.42
C ILE A 185 11.88 -24.46 18.95
N GLY A 186 11.21 -24.35 20.10
CA GLY A 186 10.76 -23.08 20.66
C GLY A 186 11.90 -22.11 20.99
N GLY A 187 13.09 -22.62 21.31
CA GLY A 187 14.29 -21.78 21.53
C GLY A 187 14.80 -21.06 20.28
N TYR A 188 14.43 -21.52 19.09
CA TYR A 188 14.87 -20.96 17.81
C TYR A 188 13.93 -19.88 17.27
N ILE A 189 12.74 -19.74 17.86
CA ILE A 189 11.77 -18.71 17.50
C ILE A 189 12.02 -17.46 18.34
N LYS A 190 12.03 -16.29 17.70
CA LYS A 190 12.20 -15.01 18.39
C LYS A 190 11.19 -13.97 17.89
N PRO A 191 10.56 -13.19 18.78
CA PRO A 191 10.45 -13.37 20.22
C PRO A 191 9.60 -14.60 20.56
N ASN A 192 9.91 -15.22 21.69
CA ASN A 192 9.15 -16.32 22.24
C ASN A 192 8.48 -15.84 23.54
N LEU A 193 7.15 -15.76 23.56
CA LEU A 193 6.36 -15.35 24.73
C LEU A 193 5.79 -16.55 25.52
N GLY A 194 6.12 -17.78 25.13
CA GLY A 194 5.66 -19.01 25.79
C GLY A 194 4.94 -19.98 24.86
N THR A 195 4.53 -21.12 25.42
CA THR A 195 3.89 -22.24 24.70
C THR A 195 2.54 -21.89 24.09
N ASP A 196 1.87 -20.90 24.66
CA ASP A 196 0.50 -20.52 24.32
C ASP A 196 0.47 -19.37 23.29
N ASP A 197 1.63 -18.91 22.84
CA ASP A 197 1.73 -17.91 21.78
C ASP A 197 1.47 -18.54 20.41
N GLY A 198 0.91 -17.73 19.51
CA GLY A 198 0.72 -18.12 18.13
C GLY A 198 1.99 -17.87 17.34
N TYR A 199 2.37 -18.82 16.49
CA TYR A 199 3.51 -18.68 15.58
C TYR A 199 3.07 -18.78 14.13
N SER A 200 3.67 -17.98 13.26
CA SER A 200 3.40 -18.10 11.83
C SER A 200 4.03 -19.37 11.28
N LYS A 201 3.42 -19.96 10.26
CA LYS A 201 3.99 -21.13 9.57
C LYS A 201 5.45 -20.89 9.12
N ALA A 202 5.75 -19.68 8.65
CA ALA A 202 7.07 -19.31 8.20
C ALA A 202 8.10 -19.34 9.33
N ASP A 203 7.76 -18.82 10.51
CA ASP A 203 8.66 -18.82 11.67
C ASP A 203 8.95 -20.24 12.16
N ILE A 204 7.90 -21.08 12.23
CA ILE A 204 8.03 -22.47 12.64
C ILE A 204 8.94 -23.23 11.65
N SER A 205 8.77 -23.00 10.35
CA SER A 205 9.63 -23.61 9.32
C SER A 205 11.08 -23.14 9.42
N ILE A 206 11.32 -21.86 9.70
CA ILE A 206 12.69 -21.33 9.90
C ILE A 206 13.31 -21.95 11.17
N ALA A 207 12.57 -22.02 12.27
CA ALA A 207 13.03 -22.62 13.51
C ALA A 207 13.36 -24.11 13.37
N LEU A 208 12.48 -24.86 12.69
CA LEU A 208 12.71 -26.25 12.34
C LEU A 208 13.98 -26.43 11.51
N TRP A 209 14.19 -25.55 10.52
CA TRP A 209 15.39 -25.61 9.69
C TRP A 209 16.67 -25.28 10.45
N ASN A 210 16.61 -24.30 11.35
CA ASN A 210 17.74 -23.96 12.22
C ASN A 210 18.10 -25.12 13.14
N TYR A 211 17.10 -25.83 13.69
CA TYR A 211 17.32 -27.04 14.48
C TYR A 211 18.04 -28.13 13.66
N ILE A 212 17.54 -28.43 12.45
CA ILE A 212 18.12 -29.43 11.55
C ILE A 212 19.58 -29.11 11.23
N LYS A 213 19.87 -27.82 10.97
CA LYS A 213 21.23 -27.35 10.68
C LYS A 213 22.16 -27.42 11.89
N GLU A 214 21.71 -27.00 13.07
CA GLU A 214 22.55 -27.01 14.27
C GLU A 214 22.90 -28.44 14.71
N LYS A 215 21.95 -29.36 14.57
CA LYS A 215 22.12 -30.77 14.92
C LYS A 215 22.69 -31.64 13.80
N ASP A 216 23.02 -31.03 12.65
CA ASP A 216 23.53 -31.69 11.44
C ASP A 216 22.74 -32.95 11.06
N LEU A 217 21.41 -32.83 11.03
CA LEU A 217 20.48 -33.95 10.81
C LEU A 217 20.32 -34.32 9.33
N GLN A 218 21.09 -33.74 8.42
CA GLN A 218 21.05 -34.10 7.01
C GLN A 218 21.92 -35.33 6.74
N LYS A 219 21.41 -36.26 5.91
CA LYS A 219 22.13 -37.48 5.58
C LYS A 219 23.35 -37.15 4.70
N SER A 220 24.55 -37.55 5.11
CA SER A 220 25.80 -37.26 4.40
C SER A 220 25.82 -37.74 2.93
N ASN A 221 25.15 -38.86 2.63
CA ASN A 221 25.09 -39.44 1.28
C ASN A 221 23.94 -38.87 0.42
N ASP A 222 22.92 -38.27 1.04
CA ASP A 222 21.74 -37.74 0.35
C ASP A 222 21.16 -36.55 1.11
N SER A 223 21.49 -35.34 0.66
CA SER A 223 21.04 -34.09 1.29
C SER A 223 19.53 -33.83 1.18
N THR A 224 18.78 -34.69 0.48
CA THR A 224 17.32 -34.59 0.39
C THR A 224 16.58 -35.25 1.57
N ILE A 225 17.30 -35.98 2.43
CA ILE A 225 16.75 -36.74 3.55
C ILE A 225 17.28 -36.21 4.88
N VAL A 226 16.36 -36.02 5.83
CA VAL A 226 16.66 -35.70 7.23
C VAL A 226 16.60 -36.97 8.07
N VAL A 227 17.67 -37.26 8.80
CA VAL A 227 17.73 -38.33 9.79
C VAL A 227 17.35 -37.73 11.13
N ASN A 228 16.16 -38.07 11.63
CA ASN A 228 15.65 -37.51 12.88
C ASN A 228 16.47 -38.01 14.07
N ASP A 229 16.78 -37.12 15.01
CA ASP A 229 17.35 -37.49 16.30
C ASP A 229 16.29 -38.09 17.24
N THR A 230 16.67 -38.42 18.47
CA THR A 230 15.74 -39.02 19.45
C THR A 230 14.52 -38.14 19.71
N THR A 231 14.69 -36.81 19.68
CA THR A 231 13.62 -35.85 19.94
C THR A 231 12.67 -35.78 18.75
N PHE A 232 13.19 -35.62 17.54
CA PHE A 232 12.38 -35.57 16.32
C PHE A 232 11.75 -36.93 15.97
N GLN A 233 12.39 -38.05 16.33
CA GLN A 233 11.78 -39.37 16.22
C GLN A 233 10.56 -39.50 17.15
N GLY A 234 10.63 -38.95 18.37
CA GLY A 234 9.48 -38.90 19.28
C GLY A 234 8.34 -38.02 18.75
N ILE A 235 8.67 -36.90 18.10
CA ILE A 235 7.67 -35.95 17.59
C ILE A 235 7.03 -36.43 16.28
N PHE A 236 7.83 -36.83 15.30
CA PHE A 236 7.37 -37.21 13.96
C PHE A 236 7.12 -38.71 13.78
N GLU A 237 7.48 -39.53 14.76
CA GLU A 237 7.29 -41.00 14.77
C GLU A 237 7.97 -41.68 13.57
N CYS A 238 9.02 -41.06 13.02
CA CYS A 238 9.75 -41.51 11.82
C CYS A 238 11.25 -41.36 12.03
N LYS A 239 12.04 -42.33 11.55
CA LYS A 239 13.52 -42.31 11.63
C LYS A 239 14.16 -41.43 10.56
N GLU A 240 13.66 -41.50 9.33
CA GLU A 240 14.13 -40.69 8.20
C GLU A 240 12.92 -40.02 7.54
N ILE A 241 13.04 -38.73 7.20
CA ILE A 241 11.99 -37.95 6.56
C ILE A 241 12.59 -37.21 5.36
N PRO A 242 12.01 -37.32 4.15
CA PRO A 242 12.39 -36.48 3.03
C PRO A 242 12.06 -35.00 3.30
N ILE A 243 12.97 -34.08 2.98
CA ILE A 243 12.79 -32.63 3.25
C ILE A 243 11.48 -32.09 2.68
N HIS A 244 11.08 -32.52 1.48
CA HIS A 244 9.83 -32.06 0.85
C HIS A 244 8.56 -32.49 1.63
N SER A 245 8.64 -33.56 2.43
CA SER A 245 7.53 -34.09 3.22
C SER A 245 7.50 -33.57 4.66
N ILE A 246 8.54 -32.87 5.10
CA ILE A 246 8.65 -32.40 6.50
C ILE A 246 7.54 -31.43 6.84
N HIS A 247 7.14 -30.58 5.89
CA HIS A 247 6.08 -29.59 6.08
C HIS A 247 4.73 -30.26 6.36
N SER A 248 4.45 -31.37 5.67
CA SER A 248 3.22 -32.15 5.86
C SER A 248 3.18 -32.84 7.23
N HIS A 249 4.31 -33.32 7.73
CA HIS A 249 4.42 -33.90 9.07
C HIS A 249 4.29 -32.82 10.15
N LEU A 250 4.90 -31.64 9.91
CA LEU A 250 4.80 -30.48 10.76
C LEU A 250 3.33 -30.04 10.92
N GLN A 251 2.55 -29.96 9.83
CA GLN A 251 1.13 -29.57 9.91
C GLN A 251 0.31 -30.42 10.89
N LYS A 252 0.62 -31.71 11.05
CA LYS A 252 -0.10 -32.60 11.98
C LYS A 252 0.15 -32.26 13.46
N LYS A 253 1.24 -31.54 13.74
CA LYS A 253 1.66 -31.12 15.09
C LYS A 253 1.38 -29.64 15.34
N LEU A 254 0.64 -28.99 14.43
CA LEU A 254 0.19 -27.61 14.53
C LEU A 254 -1.34 -27.57 14.67
N SER A 255 -1.83 -26.76 15.60
CA SER A 255 -3.25 -26.43 15.75
C SER A 255 -3.47 -24.94 15.54
N PRO A 256 -4.62 -24.51 15.01
CA PRO A 256 -4.94 -23.08 14.93
C PRO A 256 -5.02 -22.49 16.34
N VAL A 257 -4.60 -21.23 16.49
CA VAL A 257 -4.72 -20.51 17.77
C VAL A 257 -6.21 -20.32 18.08
N GLY A 258 -6.66 -20.90 19.21
CA GLY A 258 -8.03 -20.75 19.68
C GLY A 258 -8.35 -19.36 20.26
N PRO A 259 -9.62 -19.11 20.64
CA PRO A 259 -9.97 -17.91 21.40
C PRO A 259 -9.16 -17.81 22.68
N LEU A 260 -8.75 -16.60 23.04
CA LEU A 260 -8.24 -16.32 24.38
C LEU A 260 -9.43 -16.37 25.35
N SER A 261 -9.48 -17.39 26.20
CA SER A 261 -10.49 -17.52 27.25
C SER A 261 -9.89 -17.11 28.59
N VAL A 262 -10.46 -16.08 29.22
CA VAL A 262 -10.06 -15.62 30.56
C VAL A 262 -11.29 -15.55 31.45
N GLU A 263 -11.17 -16.06 32.66
CA GLU A 263 -12.23 -16.02 33.67
C GLU A 263 -11.80 -15.14 34.83
N PHE A 264 -12.67 -14.21 35.22
CA PHE A 264 -12.43 -13.29 36.32
C PHE A 264 -13.51 -13.44 37.38
N THR A 265 -13.11 -13.58 38.64
CA THR A 265 -14.00 -13.44 39.80
C THR A 265 -13.90 -12.02 40.32
N LEU A 266 -14.97 -11.26 40.17
CA LEU A 266 -15.02 -9.82 40.40
C LEU A 266 -15.81 -9.51 41.67
N PRO A 267 -15.22 -8.81 42.65
CA PRO A 267 -15.90 -8.46 43.89
C PRO A 267 -16.94 -7.37 43.67
N LEU A 268 -18.11 -7.50 44.29
CA LEU A 268 -19.17 -6.49 44.36
C LEU A 268 -19.08 -5.77 45.72
N ASP A 269 -17.88 -5.37 46.10
CA ASP A 269 -17.61 -4.77 47.42
C ASP A 269 -17.56 -3.23 47.30
N PRO A 270 -18.44 -2.49 48.00
CA PRO A 270 -18.41 -1.02 48.04
C PRO A 270 -17.13 -0.45 48.68
N SER A 271 -16.32 -1.27 49.36
CA SER A 271 -15.05 -0.84 49.94
C SER A 271 -13.97 -0.52 48.88
N GLN A 272 -14.06 -1.11 47.68
CA GLN A 272 -13.13 -0.84 46.58
C GLN A 272 -13.57 0.37 45.76
N LYS A 273 -13.11 1.55 46.17
CA LYS A 273 -13.32 2.79 45.41
C LYS A 273 -12.25 2.96 44.33
N GLY A 274 -12.66 3.00 43.08
CA GLY A 274 -11.82 3.29 41.92
C GLY A 274 -11.66 2.14 40.94
N GLU A 275 -10.95 2.39 39.85
CA GLU A 275 -10.65 1.40 38.82
C GLU A 275 -9.43 0.55 39.25
N VAL A 276 -9.62 -0.77 39.26
CA VAL A 276 -8.59 -1.76 39.61
C VAL A 276 -8.18 -2.49 38.34
N ARG A 277 -6.88 -2.63 38.12
CA ARG A 277 -6.32 -3.47 37.05
C ARG A 277 -6.24 -4.92 37.53
N LEU A 278 -6.98 -5.81 36.88
CA LEU A 278 -7.13 -7.21 37.29
C LEU A 278 -5.97 -8.09 36.82
N ASP A 279 -5.67 -8.04 35.52
CA ASP A 279 -4.63 -8.85 34.89
C ASP A 279 -4.09 -8.13 33.65
N THR A 280 -2.94 -8.60 33.16
CA THR A 280 -2.38 -8.20 31.88
C THR A 280 -1.90 -9.40 31.09
N LYS A 281 -2.48 -9.63 29.92
CA LYS A 281 -2.03 -10.67 29.00
C LYS A 281 -1.20 -10.07 27.88
N GLN A 282 -0.11 -10.74 27.50
CA GLN A 282 0.80 -10.27 26.48
C GLN A 282 0.77 -11.19 25.26
N PHE A 283 0.80 -10.61 24.07
CA PHE A 283 0.75 -11.34 22.82
C PHE A 283 1.75 -10.81 21.82
N THR A 284 2.26 -11.69 20.97
CA THR A 284 3.06 -11.29 19.83
C THR A 284 2.15 -10.77 18.73
N VAL A 285 2.46 -9.58 18.21
CA VAL A 285 1.77 -8.98 17.06
C VAL A 285 2.77 -8.38 16.08
N ASP A 286 2.46 -8.47 14.79
CA ASP A 286 3.24 -7.83 13.75
C ASP A 286 2.63 -6.44 13.43
N VAL A 287 3.46 -5.40 13.53
CA VAL A 287 3.09 -4.00 13.26
C VAL A 287 4.04 -3.38 12.25
N LEU A 288 3.61 -2.29 11.64
CA LEU A 288 4.44 -1.53 10.70
C LEU A 288 5.63 -0.90 11.43
N ALA A 289 6.85 -1.16 10.93
CA ALA A 289 8.07 -0.69 11.57
C ALA A 289 8.23 0.82 11.56
N GLU A 290 7.85 1.43 10.44
CA GLU A 290 8.07 2.84 10.16
C GLU A 290 6.77 3.45 9.65
N GLU A 291 5.67 3.21 10.36
CA GLU A 291 4.34 3.68 9.95
C GLU A 291 4.30 5.20 9.75
N ALA A 292 4.86 5.95 10.70
CA ALA A 292 4.92 7.41 10.62
C ALA A 292 5.70 7.88 9.39
N LEU A 293 6.82 7.22 9.07
CA LEU A 293 7.62 7.54 7.89
C LEU A 293 6.86 7.19 6.60
N LEU A 294 6.22 6.02 6.53
CA LEU A 294 5.45 5.60 5.37
C LEU A 294 4.28 6.56 5.11
N ASN A 295 3.57 6.97 6.16
CA ASN A 295 2.50 7.95 6.05
C ASN A 295 3.04 9.32 5.61
N ALA A 296 4.15 9.78 6.20
CA ALA A 296 4.80 11.02 5.78
C ALA A 296 5.25 10.97 4.30
N GLN A 297 5.80 9.83 3.85
CA GLN A 297 6.18 9.63 2.44
C GLN A 297 4.98 9.64 1.51
N ARG A 298 3.85 9.02 1.90
CA ARG A 298 2.60 9.05 1.13
C ARG A 298 2.06 10.47 1.03
N THR A 299 1.95 11.17 2.15
CA THR A 299 1.51 12.57 2.17
C THR A 299 2.43 13.47 1.34
N ALA A 300 3.74 13.27 1.41
CA ALA A 300 4.69 14.01 0.57
C ALA A 300 4.47 13.72 -0.92
N MET A 301 4.24 12.46 -1.30
CA MET A 301 3.95 12.08 -2.68
C MET A 301 2.63 12.69 -3.17
N ASP A 302 1.57 12.65 -2.37
CA ASP A 302 0.27 13.23 -2.70
C ASP A 302 0.39 14.76 -2.88
N ASN A 303 1.18 15.42 -2.03
CA ASN A 303 1.47 16.84 -2.16
C ASN A 303 2.26 17.15 -3.44
N CYS A 304 3.24 16.33 -3.82
CA CYS A 304 3.97 16.49 -5.08
C CYS A 304 3.04 16.34 -6.28
N ILE A 305 2.16 15.34 -6.29
CA ILE A 305 1.18 15.13 -7.37
C ILE A 305 0.21 16.31 -7.46
N ALA A 306 -0.28 16.80 -6.33
CA ALA A 306 -1.17 17.96 -6.28
C ALA A 306 -0.46 19.23 -6.79
N HIS A 307 0.79 19.43 -6.39
CA HIS A 307 1.62 20.55 -6.86
C HIS A 307 1.85 20.49 -8.36
N ASP A 308 2.29 19.34 -8.90
CA ASP A 308 2.51 19.13 -10.34
C ASP A 308 1.23 19.45 -11.14
N LYS A 309 0.08 19.02 -10.65
CA LYS A 309 -1.22 19.33 -11.27
C LYS A 309 -1.52 20.84 -11.26
N SER A 310 -1.16 21.55 -10.18
CA SER A 310 -1.39 22.99 -10.06
C SER A 310 -0.51 23.81 -11.00
N ILE A 311 0.74 23.39 -11.22
CA ILE A 311 1.71 24.15 -12.05
C ILE A 311 1.72 23.71 -13.52
N SER A 312 1.10 22.58 -13.86
CA SER A 312 1.15 21.98 -15.20
C SER A 312 0.73 22.96 -16.30
N GLN A 313 -0.34 23.73 -16.09
CA GLN A 313 -0.80 24.70 -17.09
C GLN A 313 0.19 25.85 -17.29
N GLU A 314 0.72 26.41 -16.20
CA GLU A 314 1.71 27.49 -16.27
C GLU A 314 3.01 27.01 -16.94
N SER A 315 3.47 25.80 -16.63
CA SER A 315 4.63 25.17 -17.27
C SER A 315 4.41 25.03 -18.78
N GLN A 316 3.25 24.54 -19.21
CA GLN A 316 2.91 24.41 -20.63
C GLN A 316 2.89 25.76 -21.36
N ASP A 317 2.34 26.80 -20.72
CA ASP A 317 2.31 28.15 -21.29
C ASP A 317 3.73 28.74 -21.43
N LEU A 318 4.61 28.51 -20.46
CA LEU A 318 6.02 28.94 -20.52
C LEU A 318 6.80 28.18 -21.58
N GLU A 319 6.61 26.86 -21.70
CA GLU A 319 7.20 26.04 -22.76
C GLU A 319 6.78 26.52 -24.14
N GLN A 320 5.49 26.85 -24.32
CA GLN A 320 5.01 27.40 -25.58
C GLN A 320 5.66 28.75 -25.90
N ARG A 321 5.74 29.66 -24.93
CA ARG A 321 6.42 30.96 -25.13
C ARG A 321 7.90 30.80 -25.45
N MET A 322 8.59 29.87 -24.81
CA MET A 322 9.99 29.56 -25.13
C MET A 322 10.13 29.07 -26.56
N ALA A 323 9.25 28.18 -27.01
CA ALA A 323 9.23 27.71 -28.40
C ALA A 323 9.02 28.90 -29.36
N ASP A 324 7.97 29.71 -29.15
CA ASP A 324 7.68 30.87 -30.00
C ASP A 324 8.87 31.85 -30.12
N ILE A 325 9.62 32.05 -29.03
CA ILE A 325 10.83 32.89 -29.04
C ILE A 325 11.96 32.23 -29.86
N VAL A 326 12.18 30.93 -29.70
CA VAL A 326 13.19 30.18 -30.47
C VAL A 326 12.87 30.23 -31.96
N GLU A 327 11.60 30.08 -32.34
CA GLU A 327 11.14 30.22 -33.73
C GLU A 327 11.48 31.59 -34.28
N ARG A 328 11.10 32.66 -33.56
CA ARG A 328 11.38 34.04 -33.98
C ARG A 328 12.88 34.30 -34.13
N ILE A 329 13.71 33.80 -33.22
CA ILE A 329 15.17 33.92 -33.32
C ILE A 329 15.66 33.24 -34.61
N ASN A 330 15.19 32.02 -34.88
CA ASN A 330 15.58 31.29 -36.09
C ASN A 330 15.14 32.02 -37.37
N THR A 331 13.91 32.57 -37.42
CA THR A 331 13.43 33.38 -38.56
C THR A 331 14.26 34.65 -38.76
N HIS A 332 14.67 35.32 -37.68
CA HIS A 332 15.56 36.48 -37.77
C HIS A 332 16.96 36.10 -38.26
N MET A 333 17.47 34.93 -37.86
CA MET A 333 18.75 34.41 -38.34
C MET A 333 18.70 34.11 -39.85
N GLU A 334 17.62 33.48 -40.32
CA GLU A 334 17.38 33.24 -41.75
C GLU A 334 17.32 34.54 -42.55
N SER A 335 16.54 35.50 -42.06
CA SER A 335 16.43 36.83 -42.69
C SER A 335 17.79 37.52 -42.77
N ARG A 336 18.60 37.41 -41.71
CA ARG A 336 19.96 37.97 -41.68
C ARG A 336 20.90 37.26 -42.66
N GLU A 337 20.85 35.94 -42.72
CA GLU A 337 21.66 35.15 -43.66
C GLU A 337 21.30 35.50 -45.11
N TRP A 338 20.00 35.57 -45.41
CA TRP A 338 19.46 36.00 -46.70
C TRP A 338 19.97 37.40 -47.08
N MET A 339 19.88 38.38 -46.18
CA MET A 339 20.39 39.73 -46.42
C MET A 339 21.91 39.76 -46.59
N LYS A 340 22.64 38.91 -45.85
CA LYS A 340 24.10 38.81 -45.95
C LYS A 340 24.54 38.22 -47.29
N GLU A 341 23.81 37.26 -47.83
CA GLU A 341 24.05 36.72 -49.18
C GLU A 341 23.74 37.77 -50.26
N PHE A 342 22.61 38.47 -50.14
CA PHE A 342 22.24 39.57 -51.03
C PHE A 342 23.32 40.66 -51.08
N CYS A 343 23.86 41.07 -49.93
CA CYS A 343 24.90 42.10 -49.87
C CYS A 343 26.27 41.68 -50.45
N LYS A 344 26.54 40.38 -50.63
CA LYS A 344 27.81 39.91 -51.22
C LYS A 344 27.82 40.06 -52.74
N ASP A 345 26.72 39.68 -53.40
CA ASP A 345 26.56 39.78 -54.84
C ASP A 345 25.06 39.90 -55.20
N PRO A 346 24.52 41.13 -55.29
CA PRO A 346 23.08 41.33 -55.42
C PRO A 346 22.54 40.86 -56.78
N SER A 347 23.33 40.94 -57.85
CA SER A 347 22.90 40.56 -59.19
C SER A 347 22.73 39.05 -59.32
N VAL A 348 23.76 38.28 -58.96
CA VAL A 348 23.74 36.81 -59.02
C VAL A 348 22.74 36.23 -58.02
N PHE A 349 22.60 36.87 -56.85
CA PHE A 349 21.64 36.44 -55.85
C PHE A 349 20.19 36.61 -56.34
N MET A 350 19.84 37.76 -56.92
CA MET A 350 18.49 37.98 -57.45
C MET A 350 18.15 37.02 -58.60
N GLU A 351 19.10 36.71 -59.48
CA GLU A 351 18.90 35.68 -60.51
C GLU A 351 18.60 34.30 -59.90
N ARG A 352 19.31 33.93 -58.83
CA ARG A 352 19.06 32.68 -58.09
C ARG A 352 17.70 32.68 -57.40
N VAL A 353 17.30 33.79 -56.79
CA VAL A 353 15.99 33.92 -56.12
C VAL A 353 14.86 33.80 -57.14
N VAL A 354 14.98 34.46 -58.29
CA VAL A 354 13.98 34.35 -59.38
C VAL A 354 13.90 32.91 -59.89
N ALA A 355 15.04 32.26 -60.14
CA ALA A 355 15.07 30.86 -60.55
C ALA A 355 14.46 29.91 -59.48
N SER A 356 14.65 30.21 -58.20
CA SER A 356 14.02 29.47 -57.09
C SER A 356 12.51 29.67 -57.07
N GLN A 357 12.03 30.91 -57.19
CA GLN A 357 10.60 31.22 -57.21
C GLN A 357 9.91 30.60 -58.42
N GLU A 358 10.52 30.65 -59.61
CA GLU A 358 9.99 29.98 -60.80
C GLU A 358 9.93 28.45 -60.64
N THR A 359 10.84 27.87 -59.85
CA THR A 359 10.84 26.43 -59.54
C THR A 359 9.77 26.10 -58.51
N ASP A 360 9.63 26.90 -57.46
CA ASP A 360 8.61 26.73 -56.42
C ASP A 360 7.20 26.90 -56.99
N GLU A 361 6.99 27.89 -57.86
CA GLU A 361 5.71 28.07 -58.59
C GLU A 361 5.40 26.85 -59.47
N LYS A 362 6.39 26.29 -60.17
CA LYS A 362 6.21 25.05 -60.95
C LYS A 362 5.84 23.86 -60.07
N VAL A 363 6.43 23.75 -58.88
CA VAL A 363 6.12 22.68 -57.93
C VAL A 363 4.70 22.85 -57.37
N ASP A 364 4.29 24.08 -57.03
CA ASP A 364 2.94 24.36 -56.53
C ASP A 364 1.88 24.11 -57.63
N LEU A 365 2.16 24.50 -58.87
CA LEU A 365 1.36 24.18 -60.05
C LEU A 365 1.32 22.67 -60.35
N GLN A 366 2.40 21.91 -60.10
CA GLN A 366 2.41 20.46 -60.21
C GLN A 366 1.61 19.78 -59.10
N LEU A 367 1.62 20.28 -57.86
CA LEU A 367 0.80 19.76 -56.77
C LEU A 367 -0.70 20.04 -57.00
N VAL A 368 -1.05 21.20 -57.56
CA VAL A 368 -2.41 21.53 -58.01
C VAL A 368 -2.81 20.71 -59.23
N GLY A 369 -1.87 20.46 -60.15
CA GLY A 369 -2.04 19.59 -61.32
C GLY A 369 -2.29 18.12 -60.94
N ASP A 370 -1.48 17.56 -60.04
CA ASP A 370 -1.65 16.21 -59.49
C ASP A 370 -2.95 16.10 -58.68
N GLY A 371 -3.32 17.14 -57.92
CA GLY A 371 -4.62 17.21 -57.25
C GLY A 371 -5.81 17.20 -58.21
N ASN A 372 -5.70 17.90 -59.35
CA ASN A 372 -6.71 17.90 -60.41
C ASN A 372 -6.71 16.61 -61.24
N GLU A 373 -5.57 15.97 -61.47
CA GLU A 373 -5.51 14.64 -62.08
C GLU A 373 -6.13 13.57 -61.17
N ILE A 374 -5.91 13.63 -59.85
CA ILE A 374 -6.56 12.72 -58.89
C ILE A 374 -8.08 12.95 -58.86
N LEU A 375 -8.55 14.20 -58.99
CA LEU A 375 -9.98 14.53 -59.09
C LEU A 375 -10.59 14.13 -60.45
N MET A 376 -9.88 14.31 -61.56
CA MET A 376 -10.31 13.86 -62.91
C MET A 376 -10.34 12.33 -63.00
N THR A 377 -9.34 11.64 -62.45
CA THR A 377 -9.33 10.17 -62.37
C THR A 377 -10.46 9.65 -61.48
N SER A 378 -10.82 10.37 -60.41
CA SER A 378 -11.97 10.05 -59.56
C SER A 378 -13.32 10.33 -60.26
N LEU A 379 -13.42 11.38 -61.09
CA LEU A 379 -14.61 11.65 -61.90
C LEU A 379 -14.78 10.64 -63.04
N ASP A 380 -13.72 10.19 -63.70
CA ASP A 380 -13.78 9.16 -64.74
C ASP A 380 -14.18 7.79 -64.16
N ILE A 381 -13.78 7.47 -62.92
CA ILE A 381 -14.26 6.28 -62.19
C ILE A 381 -15.75 6.38 -61.85
N VAL A 382 -16.25 7.57 -61.48
CA VAL A 382 -17.69 7.79 -61.17
C VAL A 382 -18.54 7.77 -62.44
N VAL A 383 -18.06 8.32 -63.56
CA VAL A 383 -18.77 8.29 -64.86
C VAL A 383 -18.77 6.89 -65.47
N ALA A 384 -17.72 6.08 -65.27
CA ALA A 384 -17.71 4.67 -65.64
C ALA A 384 -18.71 3.85 -64.79
N SER A 385 -18.81 4.13 -63.48
CA SER A 385 -19.73 3.42 -62.58
C SER A 385 -21.22 3.77 -62.81
N GLN A 386 -21.53 4.91 -63.41
CA GLN A 386 -22.91 5.30 -63.80
C GLN A 386 -23.39 4.68 -65.13
N LYS A 387 -22.48 4.15 -65.96
CA LYS A 387 -22.86 3.43 -67.19
C LYS A 387 -23.21 1.96 -66.95
N ASP A 388 -22.68 1.34 -65.89
CA ASP A 388 -22.95 -0.06 -65.54
C ASP A 388 -24.18 -0.25 -64.62
N SER A 389 -24.76 0.83 -64.10
CA SER A 389 -25.90 0.78 -63.15
C SER A 389 -27.29 0.93 -63.79
N ASN A 390 -27.39 0.95 -65.12
CA ASN A 390 -28.67 1.11 -65.84
C ASN A 390 -29.19 -0.17 -66.56
N SER A 391 -28.73 -1.36 -66.13
CA SER A 391 -29.30 -2.63 -66.59
C SER A 391 -29.53 -3.61 -65.42
N GLY A 392 -30.80 -3.97 -65.17
CA GLY A 392 -31.21 -5.01 -64.21
C GLY A 392 -31.90 -4.41 -62.96
N THR A 393 -33.16 -3.95 -62.99
CA THR A 393 -34.41 -4.72 -63.12
C THR A 393 -34.63 -5.74 -61.98
N PHE A 394 -35.53 -5.36 -61.05
CA PHE A 394 -36.58 -6.15 -60.39
C PHE A 394 -36.27 -7.48 -59.68
N ALA A 395 -36.56 -7.54 -58.37
CA ALA A 395 -37.69 -8.30 -57.76
C ALA A 395 -37.49 -8.38 -56.22
N ARG A 396 -38.38 -7.79 -55.41
CA ARG A 396 -39.43 -8.50 -54.61
C ARG A 396 -38.88 -9.77 -53.94
N SER A 397 -38.84 -9.87 -52.61
CA SER A 397 -39.96 -9.72 -51.66
C SER A 397 -39.44 -9.46 -50.26
#